data_AF-A0A5Y3V6X6-F1
#
_entry.id   AF-A0A5Y3V6X6-F1
#
_cell.length_a   1.000
_cell.length_b   1.000
_cell.length_c   1.000
_cell.angle_alpha   90.00
_cell.angle_beta   90.00
_cell.angle_gamma   90.00
#
_symmetry.space_group_name_H-M   'P 1'
#
loop_
_entity.id
_entity.type
_entity.pdbx_description
1 polymer ?
#
loop_
_entity_poly.entity_id
_entity_poly.type
_entity_poly.pdbx_seq_one_letter_code
_entity_poly.pdbx_strand_id
1 'polypeptide(L)' 'RQLEYKCAWRGVALLKADLWEPSSKRCSSCGEINENLTLADRRWQCPVCGAEHHRDINAAVNIAARAV' A
#
# COMPACT_ATOMS: atom_id res chain seq x y z
N ARG A 1 5.40 8.83 -16.23
CA ARG A 1 6.39 9.14 -17.29
C ARG A 1 7.85 9.18 -16.80
N GLN A 2 8.21 9.89 -15.73
CA GLN A 2 9.62 9.91 -15.29
C GLN A 2 10.14 8.56 -14.77
N LEU A 3 9.29 7.79 -14.07
CA LEU A 3 9.70 6.49 -13.52
C LEU A 3 10.03 5.48 -14.63
N GLU A 4 9.26 5.46 -15.72
CA GLU A 4 9.46 4.51 -16.83
C GLU A 4 10.86 4.62 -17.43
N TYR A 5 11.29 5.82 -17.83
CA TYR A 5 12.61 5.99 -18.44
C TYR A 5 13.75 5.79 -17.42
N LYS A 6 13.58 6.22 -16.16
CA LYS A 6 14.60 6.04 -15.11
C LYS A 6 14.77 4.57 -14.75
N CYS A 7 13.68 3.81 -14.74
CA CYS A 7 13.71 2.37 -14.49
C CYS A 7 14.39 1.63 -15.66
N ALA A 8 14.03 1.98 -16.90
CA ALA A 8 14.70 1.46 -18.09
C ALA A 8 16.20 1.77 -18.11
N TRP A 9 16.58 3.00 -17.76
CA TRP A 9 17.99 3.42 -17.69
C TRP A 9 18.79 2.65 -16.62
N ARG A 10 18.16 2.29 -15.50
CA ARG A 10 18.78 1.52 -14.41
C ARG A 10 18.64 0.01 -14.56
N GLY A 11 17.94 -0.48 -15.59
CA GLY A 11 17.66 -1.91 -15.77
C GLY A 11 16.76 -2.52 -14.69
N VAL A 12 15.88 -1.72 -14.06
CA VAL A 12 14.95 -2.19 -13.03
C VAL A 12 13.53 -2.31 -13.60
N ALA A 13 12.79 -3.33 -13.18
CA ALA A 13 11.41 -3.52 -13.58
C ALA A 13 10.49 -2.48 -12.93
N LEU A 14 9.52 -1.98 -13.69
CA LEU A 14 8.47 -1.07 -13.20
C LEU A 14 7.11 -1.74 -13.31
N LEU A 15 6.52 -2.05 -12.15
CA LEU A 15 5.16 -2.53 -12.03
C LEU A 15 4.23 -1.38 -11.59
N LYS A 16 3.07 -1.26 -12.22
CA LYS A 16 2.05 -0.25 -11.87
C LYS A 16 0.92 -0.94 -11.11
N ALA A 17 0.63 -0.45 -9.91
CA ALA A 17 -0.53 -0.88 -9.15
C ALA A 17 -1.84 -0.33 -9.75
N ASP A 18 -2.95 -0.98 -9.46
CA ASP A 18 -4.29 -0.51 -9.86
C ASP A 18 -4.65 0.77 -9.11
N LEU A 19 -5.43 1.64 -9.76
CA LEU A 19 -5.88 2.91 -9.20
C LEU A 19 -6.86 2.71 -8.03
N TRP A 20 -7.65 1.64 -8.06
CA TRP A 20 -8.70 1.37 -7.08
C TRP A 20 -8.29 0.40 -5.98
N GLU A 21 -7.01 0.09 -5.91
CA GLU A 21 -6.49 -0.81 -4.92
C GLU A 21 -6.56 -0.20 -3.49
N PRO A 22 -7.20 -0.87 -2.51
CA PRO A 22 -7.32 -0.38 -1.14
C PRO A 22 -6.01 -0.55 -0.34
N SER A 23 -4.86 -0.20 -0.91
CA SER A 23 -3.53 -0.40 -0.33
C SER A 23 -3.36 0.25 1.06
N SER A 24 -3.98 1.41 1.27
CA SER A 24 -3.92 2.13 2.55
C SER A 24 -4.90 1.62 3.60
N LYS A 25 -6.02 1.01 3.16
CA LYS A 25 -7.11 0.49 4.00
C LYS A 25 -6.94 -0.98 4.38
N ARG A 26 -6.25 -1.75 3.53
CA ARG A 26 -5.94 -3.16 3.76
C ARG A 26 -4.89 -3.29 4.86
N CYS A 27 -5.15 -4.08 5.90
CA CYS A 27 -4.16 -4.43 6.90
C CYS A 27 -3.05 -5.27 6.24
N SER A 28 -1.80 -4.81 6.30
CA SER A 28 -0.66 -5.59 5.78
C SER A 28 -0.35 -6.85 6.58
N SER A 29 -0.89 -6.97 7.80
CA SER A 29 -0.66 -8.13 8.67
C SER A 29 -1.69 -9.25 8.47
N CYS A 30 -2.97 -8.93 8.25
CA CYS A 30 -4.03 -9.94 8.14
C CYS A 30 -4.90 -9.84 6.87
N GLY A 31 -4.75 -8.78 6.06
CA GLY A 31 -5.49 -8.59 4.82
C GLY A 31 -6.87 -7.94 4.96
N GLU A 32 -7.38 -7.71 6.18
CA GLU A 32 -8.67 -7.07 6.43
C GLU A 32 -8.73 -5.65 5.83
N ILE A 33 -9.87 -5.25 5.25
CA ILE A 33 -10.04 -3.91 4.68
C ILE A 33 -10.85 -3.05 5.64
N ASN A 34 -10.21 -2.01 6.19
CA ASN A 34 -10.91 -1.03 7.00
C ASN A 34 -11.67 -0.03 6.11
N GLU A 35 -12.96 -0.29 5.85
CA GLU A 35 -13.80 0.57 5.01
C GLU A 35 -13.99 1.97 5.60
N ASN A 36 -14.02 2.08 6.93
CA ASN A 36 -14.25 3.30 7.69
C ASN A 36 -13.04 4.23 7.78
N LEU A 37 -11.87 3.82 7.25
CA LEU A 37 -10.68 4.65 7.24
C LEU A 37 -10.90 5.88 6.32
N THR A 38 -10.85 7.08 6.90
CA THR A 38 -11.02 8.35 6.19
C THR A 38 -9.69 8.85 5.64
N LEU A 39 -9.59 10.07 5.09
CA LEU A 39 -8.28 10.64 4.71
C LEU A 39 -7.50 11.22 5.91
N ALA A 40 -8.16 11.56 7.01
CA ALA A 40 -7.54 12.21 8.17
C ALA A 40 -6.79 11.23 9.10
N ASP A 41 -7.18 9.96 9.11
CA ASP A 41 -6.63 8.90 9.98
C ASP A 41 -5.21 8.44 9.59
N ARG A 42 -4.19 9.26 9.88
CA ARG A 42 -2.79 8.95 9.55
C ARG A 42 -2.28 7.68 10.21
N ARG A 43 -2.85 7.34 11.37
CA ARG A 43 -2.60 6.10 12.12
C ARG A 43 -3.93 5.42 12.41
N TRP A 44 -3.96 4.10 12.35
CA TRP A 44 -5.14 3.31 12.66
C TRP A 44 -4.75 1.95 13.21
N GLN A 45 -5.65 1.36 13.99
CA GLN A 45 -5.51 0.00 14.49
C GLN A 45 -6.40 -0.93 13.68
N CYS A 46 -5.89 -2.08 13.26
CA CYS A 46 -6.69 -3.08 12.58
C CYS A 46 -7.80 -3.61 13.50
N PRO A 47 -9.08 -3.57 13.09
CA PRO A 47 -10.18 -4.04 13.93
C PRO A 47 -10.19 -5.56 14.13
N VAL A 48 -9.46 -6.32 13.29
CA VAL A 48 -9.43 -7.78 13.32
C VAL A 48 -8.21 -8.33 14.05
N CYS A 49 -7.01 -7.87 13.72
CA CYS A 49 -5.77 -8.41 14.31
C CYS A 49 -5.11 -7.49 15.34
N GLY A 50 -5.63 -6.27 15.54
CA GLY A 50 -5.10 -5.30 16.49
C GLY A 50 -3.78 -4.64 16.09
N ALA A 51 -3.24 -4.93 14.91
CA ALA A 51 -2.00 -4.31 14.42
C ALA A 51 -2.14 -2.80 14.27
N GLU A 52 -1.14 -2.05 14.73
CA GLU A 52 -1.07 -0.60 14.53
C GLU A 52 -0.38 -0.26 13.22
N HIS A 53 -0.97 0.67 12.48
CA HIS A 53 -0.49 1.06 11.16
C HIS A 53 -0.32 2.58 11.06
N HIS A 54 0.84 3.01 10.56
CA HIS A 54 0.92 4.28 9.86
C HIS A 54 0.46 4.06 8.41
N ARG A 55 -0.53 4.84 7.95
CA ARG A 55 -1.21 4.59 6.69
C ARG A 55 -0.28 4.48 5.49
N ASP A 56 0.64 5.43 5.33
CA ASP A 56 1.53 5.48 4.16
C ASP A 56 2.53 4.32 4.15
N ILE A 57 2.99 3.89 5.33
CA ILE A 57 3.91 2.75 5.48
C ILE A 57 3.17 1.46 5.16
N ASN A 58 1.96 1.29 5.71
CA ASN A 58 1.11 0.15 5.43
C ASN A 58 0.77 0.05 3.93
N ALA A 59 0.47 1.17 3.27
CA ALA A 59 0.26 1.22 1.82
C ALA A 59 1.50 0.78 1.04
N ALA A 60 2.69 1.27 1.41
CA ALA A 60 3.94 0.87 0.78
C ALA A 60 4.21 -0.64 0.94
N VAL A 61 3.97 -1.21 2.12
CA VAL A 61 4.11 -2.66 2.37
C VAL A 61 3.14 -3.46 1.50
N ASN A 62 1.87 -3.05 1.44
CA ASN A 62 0.87 -3.73 0.61
C ASN A 62 1.21 -3.66 -0.89
N ILE A 63 1.69 -2.51 -1.38
CA ILE A 63 2.12 -2.36 -2.78
C ILE A 63 3.35 -3.23 -3.06
N ALA A 64 4.32 -3.28 -2.15
CA ALA A 64 5.51 -4.10 -2.30
C ALA A 64 5.19 -5.60 -2.33
N ALA A 65 4.25 -6.07 -1.49
CA ALA A 65 3.81 -7.46 -1.47
C ALA A 65 3.16 -7.93 -2.79
N ARG A 66 2.77 -7.00 -3.67
CA ARG A 66 2.18 -7.31 -4.99
C ARG A 66 3.18 -7.30 -6.13
N ALA A 67 4.44 -6.92 -5.88
CA ALA A 67 5.50 -6.94 -6.88
C ALA A 67 6.05 -8.37 -7.07
N VAL A 68 5.16 -9.30 -7.43
CA VAL A 68 5.46 -10.70 -7.75
C VAL A 68 5.84 -10.83 -9.22
#